data_AF-A0A4R6CQT4-F1
#
_entry.id   AF-A0A4R6CQT4-F1
#
_cell.length_a   1.000
_cell.length_b   1.000
_cell.length_c   1.000
_cell.angle_alpha   90.00
_cell.angle_beta   90.00
_cell.angle_gamma   90.00
#
_symmetry.space_group_name_H-M   'P 1'
#
loop_
_entity.id
_entity.type
_entity.pdbx_description
1 polymer ?
#
loop_
_entity_poly.entity_id
_entity_poly.type
_entity_poly.pdbx_seq_one_letter_code
_entity_poly.pdbx_strand_id
1 'polypeptide(L)' 'MKELLTKQQVMEKYDIKENTFYKYRSACLKSSYSDAVITPTGRKTLIDAKRWQEYWEYLSNKRKQRLYGID' A
#
# COMPACT_ATOMS: atom_id res chain seq x y z
N MET A 1 -11.23 3.03 15.60
CA MET A 1 -11.02 4.31 14.88
C MET A 1 -10.10 4.01 13.71
N LYS A 2 -10.40 4.52 12.51
CA LYS A 2 -9.64 4.20 11.29
C LYS A 2 -8.33 5.00 11.29
N GLU A 3 -7.18 4.32 11.37
CA GLU A 3 -5.87 4.98 11.32
C GLU A 3 -5.56 5.37 9.88
N LEU A 4 -5.37 6.68 9.66
CA LEU A 4 -5.07 7.25 8.35
C LEU A 4 -3.63 7.77 8.36
N LEU A 5 -2.83 7.27 7.42
CA LEU A 5 -1.45 7.67 7.24
C LEU A 5 -1.32 8.61 6.05
N THR A 6 -0.47 9.62 6.18
CA THR A 6 0.02 10.41 5.06
C THR A 6 1.05 9.62 4.26
N LYS A 7 1.35 10.08 3.04
CA LYS A 7 2.48 9.57 2.23
C LYS A 7 3.76 9.42 3.06
N GLN A 8 4.11 10.46 3.81
CA GLN A 8 5.36 10.51 4.56
C GLN A 8 5.39 9.49 5.69
N GLN A 9 4.30 9.35 6.44
CA GLN A 9 4.18 8.31 7.48
C GLN A 9 4.26 6.90 6.91
N VAL A 10 3.70 6.65 5.71
CA VAL A 10 3.86 5.35 5.05
C VAL A 10 5.31 5.12 4.63
N MET A 11 5.98 6.13 4.09
CA MET A 11 7.39 6.02 3.70
C MET A 11 8.29 5.70 4.91
N GLU A 12 8.06 6.36 6.04
CA GLU A 12 8.79 6.12 7.29
C GLU A 12 8.46 4.74 7.87
N LYS A 13 7.17 4.38 7.97
CA LYS A 13 6.72 3.11 8.57
C LYS A 13 7.24 1.88 7.85
N TYR A 14 7.30 1.93 6.52
CA TYR A 14 7.71 0.80 5.68
C TYR A 14 9.16 0.93 5.16
N ASP A 15 9.88 1.97 5.58
CA ASP A 15 11.24 2.30 5.11
C ASP A 15 11.37 2.28 3.57
N ILE A 16 10.46 2.98 2.90
CA ILE A 16 10.41 3.05 1.43
C ILE A 16 10.62 4.46 0.89
N LYS A 17 11.31 4.53 -0.25
CA LYS A 17 11.49 5.77 -1.01
C LYS A 17 10.20 6.22 -1.68
N GLU A 18 10.13 7.51 -1.99
CA GLU A 18 8.97 8.13 -2.63
C GLU A 18 8.57 7.46 -3.97
N ASN A 19 9.53 7.17 -4.85
CA ASN A 19 9.27 6.46 -6.10
C ASN A 19 8.64 5.08 -5.87
N THR A 20 9.10 4.39 -4.82
CA THR A 20 8.57 3.09 -4.41
C THR A 20 7.14 3.23 -3.92
N PHE A 21 6.85 4.25 -3.11
CA PHE A 21 5.48 4.56 -2.68
C PHE A 21 4.55 4.80 -3.87
N TYR A 22 4.91 5.66 -4.83
CA TYR A 22 4.03 5.94 -5.98
C TYR A 22 3.80 4.72 -6.87
N LYS A 23 4.82 3.86 -7.04
CA LYS A 23 4.69 2.59 -7.75
C LYS A 23 3.66 1.67 -7.07
N TYR A 24 3.79 1.46 -5.76
CA TYR A 24 2.87 0.62 -5.01
C TYR A 24 1.47 1.22 -4.92
N ARG A 25 1.34 2.54 -4.73
CA ARG A 25 0.05 3.24 -4.75
C ARG A 25 -0.67 3.01 -6.07
N SER A 26 0.03 3.19 -7.19
CA SER A 26 -0.54 3.03 -8.52
C SER A 26 -0.97 1.58 -8.79
N ALA A 27 -0.23 0.61 -8.27
CA ALA A 27 -0.60 -0.79 -8.35
C ALA A 27 -1.79 -1.14 -7.42
N CYS A 28 -1.82 -0.58 -6.20
CA CYS A 28 -2.90 -0.75 -5.23
C CYS A 28 -4.24 -0.27 -5.79
N LEU A 29 -4.25 0.91 -6.43
CA LEU A 29 -5.43 1.48 -7.11
C LEU A 29 -6.01 0.58 -8.21
N LYS A 30 -5.21 -0.33 -8.78
CA LYS A 30 -5.63 -1.28 -9.83
C LYS A 30 -5.96 -2.67 -9.26
N SER A 31 -5.98 -2.82 -7.94
CA SER A 31 -6.22 -4.09 -7.25
C SER A 31 -7.50 -4.05 -6.43
N SER A 32 -7.86 -5.17 -5.82
CA SER A 32 -8.95 -5.26 -4.84
C SER A 32 -8.74 -4.44 -3.57
N TYR A 33 -7.52 -3.93 -3.35
CA TYR A 33 -7.14 -3.09 -2.22
C TYR A 33 -7.19 -1.59 -2.55
N SER A 34 -7.92 -1.18 -3.59
CA SER A 34 -8.01 0.22 -4.00
C SER A 34 -8.59 1.13 -2.91
N ASP A 35 -9.41 0.58 -2.00
CA ASP A 35 -9.96 1.24 -0.82
C ASP A 35 -8.91 1.63 0.23
N ALA A 36 -7.69 1.09 0.13
CA ALA A 36 -6.56 1.52 0.94
C ALA A 36 -6.11 2.96 0.63
N VAL A 37 -6.37 3.44 -0.60
CA VAL A 37 -5.93 4.77 -1.07
C VAL A 37 -7.12 5.74 -1.06
N ILE A 38 -7.10 6.69 -0.14
CA ILE A 38 -8.17 7.67 0.05
C ILE A 38 -7.72 9.01 -0.55
N THR A 39 -8.49 9.54 -1.49
CA THR A 39 -8.18 10.80 -2.17
C THR A 39 -9.34 11.80 -2.02
N PRO A 40 -9.48 12.46 -0.85
CA PRO A 40 -10.67 13.26 -0.55
C PRO A 40 -10.78 14.55 -1.39
N THR A 41 -9.65 15.11 -1.87
CA THR A 41 -9.62 16.40 -2.59
C THR A 41 -8.66 16.42 -3.79
N GLY A 42 -8.26 15.27 -4.32
CA GLY A 42 -7.31 15.15 -5.45
C GLY A 42 -5.85 15.55 -5.13
N ARG A 43 -5.63 16.49 -4.20
CA ARG A 43 -4.30 17.04 -3.85
C ARG A 43 -3.60 16.29 -2.72
N LYS A 44 -4.35 15.68 -1.80
CA LYS A 44 -3.80 14.90 -0.68
C LYS A 44 -4.24 13.44 -0.81
N THR A 45 -3.30 12.53 -0.67
CA THR A 45 -3.56 11.10 -0.56
C THR A 45 -3.37 10.70 0.90
N LEU A 46 -4.39 10.09 1.47
CA LEU A 46 -4.35 9.40 2.74
C LEU A 46 -4.39 7.90 2.48
N ILE A 47 -3.79 7.14 3.38
CA ILE A 47 -3.70 5.70 3.29
C ILE A 47 -4.37 5.10 4.52
N ASP A 48 -5.34 4.22 4.32
CA ASP A 48 -5.88 3.39 5.39
C ASP A 48 -4.79 2.40 5.82
N ALA A 49 -4.30 2.55 7.04
CA ALA A 49 -3.17 1.78 7.55
C ALA A 49 -3.43 0.27 7.51
N LYS A 50 -4.65 -0.16 7.85
CA LYS A 50 -5.02 -1.58 7.91
C LYS A 50 -5.10 -2.18 6.51
N ARG A 51 -5.86 -1.55 5.61
CA ARG A 51 -6.00 -2.04 4.23
C ARG A 51 -4.68 -2.02 3.47
N TRP A 52 -3.84 -1.03 3.74
CA TRP A 52 -2.51 -0.97 3.16
C TRP A 52 -1.63 -2.12 3.63
N GLN A 53 -1.71 -2.49 4.91
CA GLN A 53 -0.96 -3.64 5.43
C GLN A 53 -1.44 -4.96 4.81
N GLU A 54 -2.75 -5.15 4.66
CA GLU A 54 -3.31 -6.30 3.94
C GLU A 54 -2.79 -6.37 2.48
N TYR A 55 -2.64 -5.21 1.82
CA TYR A 55 -2.03 -5.13 0.50
C TYR A 55 -0.54 -5.53 0.50
N TRP A 56 0.23 -5.14 1.52
CA TRP A 56 1.62 -5.58 1.67
C TRP A 56 1.76 -7.07 1.89
N GLU A 57 0.88 -7.67 2.68
CA GLU A 57 0.83 -9.11 2.90
C GLU A 57 0.51 -9.86 1.60
N TYR A 58 -0.47 -9.37 0.83
CA TYR A 58 -0.77 -9.88 -0.51
C TYR A 58 0.47 -9.83 -1.43
N LEU A 59 1.19 -8.71 -1.47
CA LEU A 59 2.41 -8.58 -2.26
C LEU A 59 3.51 -9.54 -1.80
N SER A 60 3.67 -9.72 -0.49
CA SER A 60 4.62 -10.65 0.10
C SER A 60 4.30 -12.09 -0.29
N ASN A 61 3.05 -12.51 -0.16
CA ASN A 61 2.59 -13.85 -0.52
C ASN A 61 2.77 -14.12 -2.02
N LYS A 62 2.37 -13.18 -2.89
CA LYS A 62 2.61 -13.29 -4.33
C LYS A 62 4.09 -13.42 -4.68
N ARG A 63 4.96 -12.71 -3.96
CA ARG A 63 6.42 -12.83 -4.13
C ARG A 63 6.94 -14.18 -3.64
N LYS A 64 6.44 -14.69 -2.51
CA LYS A 64 6.81 -16.02 -1.99
C LYS A 64 6.37 -17.12 -2.95
N GLN A 65 5.13 -17.11 -3.44
CA GLN A 65 4.65 -18.02 -4.47
C GLN A 65 5.56 -17.99 -5.71
N ARG A 66 5.92 -16.79 -6.20
CA ARG A 66 6.78 -16.66 -7.38
C ARG A 66 8.21 -17.17 -7.17
N LEU A 67 8.79 -16.96 -5.99
CA LEU A 67 10.19 -17.32 -5.71
C LEU A 67 10.35 -18.76 -5.22
N TYR A 68 9.38 -19.28 -4.47
CA TYR A 68 9.49 -20.53 -3.73
C TYR A 68 8.40 -21.54 -4.07
N GLY A 69 7.37 -21.17 -4.84
CA GLY A 69 6.27 -22.07 -5.21
C GLY A 69 5.38 -22.51 -4.04
N ILE A 70 5.37 -21.74 -2.95
CA ILE A 70 4.61 -22.06 -1.73
C ILE A 70 3.23 -21.40 -1.83
N ASP A 71 2.17 -22.22 -1.80
CA ASP A 71 0.75 -21.83 -1.66
C ASP A 71 0.23 -22.05 -0.23
#